data_AF-A0A1G5EXK6-F1
#
_entry.id   AF-A0A1G5EXK6-F1
#
_cell.length_a   1.000
_cell.length_b   1.000
_cell.length_c   1.000
_cell.angle_alpha   90.00
_cell.angle_beta   90.00
_cell.angle_gamma   90.00
#
_symmetry.space_group_name_H-M   'P 1'
#
loop_
_entity.id
_entity.type
_entity.pdbx_description
1 polymer ?
#
loop_
_entity_poly.entity_id
_entity_poly.type
_entity_poly.pdbx_seq_one_letter_code
_entity_poly.pdbx_strand_id
1 'polypeptide(L)'
;MRNPLKRLACSITGHQMEISHVVNDRVNEMCCKKCNKQVTNNIYGETVPLNDLYTRINRSLGQLARKKQQQRPRVAISKAKAA
;
A
#
# COMPACT_ATOMS: atom_id res chain seq x y z
N MET A 1 -6.67 19.00 -6.22
CA MET A 1 -6.88 20.03 -5.17
C MET A 1 -7.41 19.39 -3.90
N ARG A 2 -6.75 19.60 -2.74
CA ARG A 2 -7.20 19.13 -1.42
C ARG A 2 -8.21 20.14 -0.86
N ASN A 3 -9.51 19.80 -0.86
CA ASN A 3 -10.54 20.69 -0.31
C ASN A 3 -10.64 20.48 1.23
N PRO A 4 -10.34 21.49 2.07
CA PRO A 4 -10.33 21.36 3.52
C PRO A 4 -11.68 20.95 4.10
N LEU A 5 -12.79 21.36 3.48
CA LEU A 5 -14.15 21.00 3.91
C LEU A 5 -14.42 19.50 3.78
N LYS A 6 -13.96 18.89 2.67
CA LYS A 6 -14.08 17.44 2.45
C LYS A 6 -13.27 16.65 3.47
N ARG A 7 -12.15 17.19 3.94
CA ARG A 7 -11.29 16.55 4.94
C ARG A 7 -11.96 16.52 6.31
N LEU A 8 -12.56 17.64 6.73
CA LEU A 8 -13.35 17.74 7.96
C LEU A 8 -14.58 16.82 7.92
N ALA A 9 -15.36 16.88 6.83
CA ALA A 9 -16.52 16.00 6.66
C ALA A 9 -16.15 14.52 6.76
N CYS A 10 -15.05 14.11 6.12
CA CYS A 10 -14.61 12.73 6.11
C CYS A 10 -14.04 12.26 7.47
N SER A 11 -13.56 13.18 8.32
CA SER A 11 -13.19 12.85 9.70
C SER A 11 -14.42 12.54 10.56
N ILE A 12 -15.58 13.11 10.23
CA ILE A 12 -16.84 12.91 10.96
C ILE A 12 -17.58 11.66 10.43
N THR A 13 -17.68 11.51 9.10
CA THR A 13 -18.43 10.40 8.48
C THR A 13 -17.61 9.12 8.32
N GLY A 14 -16.33 9.15 8.67
CA GLY A 14 -15.39 8.06 8.40
C GLY A 14 -14.72 8.14 7.02
N HIS A 15 -13.53 7.56 6.94
CA HIS A 15 -12.71 7.53 5.73
C HIS A 15 -12.97 6.26 4.91
N GLN A 16 -13.24 6.44 3.62
CA GLN A 16 -13.34 5.33 2.67
C GLN A 16 -11.98 5.11 2.03
N MET A 17 -11.17 4.28 2.67
CA MET A 17 -9.80 3.98 2.26
C MET A 17 -9.78 2.93 1.16
N GLU A 18 -8.99 3.17 0.12
CA GLU A 18 -8.72 2.20 -0.94
C GLU A 18 -7.23 2.06 -1.16
N ILE A 19 -6.79 0.86 -1.52
CA ILE A 19 -5.38 0.59 -1.81
C ILE A 19 -5.01 1.36 -3.09
N SER A 20 -4.10 2.32 -2.95
CA SER A 20 -3.60 3.10 -4.09
C SER A 20 -2.35 2.47 -4.69
N HIS A 21 -1.49 1.87 -3.86
CA HIS A 21 -0.25 1.27 -4.31
C HIS A 21 0.21 0.16 -3.36
N VAL A 22 0.49 -1.01 -3.91
CA VAL A 22 1.01 -2.17 -3.16
C VAL A 22 2.54 -2.09 -3.19
N VAL A 23 3.16 -1.85 -2.04
CA VAL A 23 4.63 -1.74 -1.94
C VAL A 23 5.26 -3.12 -1.88
N ASN A 24 4.71 -3.98 -1.02
CA ASN A 24 5.07 -5.40 -0.91
C ASN A 24 3.88 -6.18 -0.31
N ASP A 25 4.07 -7.47 -0.02
CA ASP A 25 3.00 -8.33 0.49
C ASP A 25 2.41 -7.89 1.85
N ARG A 26 3.11 -7.04 2.62
CA ARG A 26 2.71 -6.58 3.97
C ARG A 26 2.45 -5.08 4.07
N VAL A 27 3.09 -4.27 3.21
CA VAL A 27 3.08 -2.81 3.24
C VAL A 27 2.32 -2.31 2.02
N ASN A 28 1.23 -1.60 2.28
CA ASN A 28 0.35 -1.03 1.26
C ASN A 28 0.09 0.44 1.56
N GLU A 29 0.11 1.25 0.50
CA GLU A 29 -0.34 2.63 0.53
C GLU A 29 -1.83 2.67 0.18
N MET A 30 -2.57 3.45 0.97
CA MET A 30 -4.01 3.58 0.85
C MET A 30 -4.39 5.06 0.76
N CYS A 31 -5.36 5.37 -0.08
CA CYS A 31 -5.89 6.71 -0.28
C CYS A 31 -7.40 6.73 -0.02
N CYS A 32 -7.87 7.76 0.69
CA CYS A 32 -9.29 7.98 0.86
C CYS A 32 -9.91 8.58 -0.41
N LYS A 33 -10.90 7.92 -1.02
CA LYS A 33 -11.59 8.43 -2.21
C LYS A 33 -12.28 9.79 -2.01
N LYS A 34 -12.73 10.08 -0.78
CA LYS A 34 -13.53 11.27 -0.48
C LYS A 34 -12.68 12.51 -0.21
N CYS A 35 -11.59 12.35 0.56
CA CYS A 35 -10.76 13.47 1.01
C CYS A 35 -9.30 13.42 0.54
N ASN A 36 -8.92 12.40 -0.23
CA ASN A 36 -7.56 12.16 -0.73
C ASN A 36 -6.50 12.10 0.39
N LYS A 37 -6.89 11.68 1.60
CA LYS A 37 -5.96 11.39 2.70
C LYS A 37 -5.19 10.12 2.35
N GLN A 38 -3.86 10.23 2.32
CA GLN A 38 -2.97 9.11 2.05
C GLN A 38 -2.39 8.57 3.36
N VAL A 39 -2.41 7.26 3.51
CA VAL A 39 -1.85 6.53 4.65
C VAL A 39 -1.10 5.31 4.12
N THR A 40 -0.30 4.68 4.95
CA THR A 40 0.38 3.42 4.65
C THR A 40 0.31 2.50 5.84
N ASN A 41 0.27 1.19 5.60
CA ASN A 41 0.50 0.20 6.66
C ASN A 41 1.99 0.01 6.83
N ASN A 42 2.53 0.30 8.01
CA ASN A 42 3.95 0.13 8.29
C ASN A 42 4.31 -1.35 8.54
N ILE A 43 5.59 -1.63 8.76
CA ILE A 43 6.08 -3.00 9.03
C ILE A 43 5.58 -3.58 10.36
N TYR A 44 5.05 -2.74 11.25
CA TYR A 44 4.48 -3.12 12.54
C TYR A 44 2.96 -3.39 12.45
N GLY A 45 2.36 -3.24 11.28
CA GLY A 45 0.92 -3.44 11.06
C GLY A 45 0.05 -2.23 11.39
N GLU A 46 0.66 -1.07 11.68
CA GLU A 46 -0.07 0.15 12.01
C GLU A 46 -0.32 1.00 10.77
N THR A 47 -1.50 1.61 10.70
CA THR A 47 -1.84 2.55 9.65
C THR A 47 -1.38 3.96 10.02
N VAL A 48 -0.34 4.45 9.34
CA VAL A 48 0.28 5.76 9.59
C VAL A 48 0.08 6.70 8.41
N PRO A 49 0.04 8.02 8.61
CA PRO A 49 -0.03 8.98 7.50
C PRO A 49 1.14 8.81 6.53
N LEU A 50 0.86 8.82 5.22
CA LEU A 50 1.90 8.76 4.20
C LEU A 50 2.56 10.14 4.09
N ASN A 51 3.68 10.30 4.79
CA ASN A 51 4.53 11.49 4.75
C ASN A 51 5.78 11.25 3.87
N ASP A 52 6.62 12.26 3.71
CA ASP A 52 7.80 12.17 2.84
C ASP A 52 8.84 11.14 3.32
N LEU A 53 8.87 10.86 4.62
CA LEU A 53 9.73 9.84 5.21
C LEU A 53 9.24 8.44 4.82
N TYR A 54 7.96 8.14 5.09
CA TYR A 54 7.35 6.86 4.74
C TYR A 54 7.32 6.63 3.23
N THR A 55 7.13 7.68 2.43
CA THR A 55 7.23 7.60 0.96
C THR A 55 8.61 7.11 0.52
N ARG A 56 9.68 7.62 1.15
CA ARG A 56 11.05 7.17 0.86
C ARG A 56 11.29 5.74 1.32
N ILE A 57 10.86 5.40 2.53
CA ILE A 57 10.97 4.04 3.08
C ILE A 57 10.24 3.05 2.18
N ASN A 58 8.99 3.33 1.83
CA ASN A 58 8.16 2.50 0.96
C ASN A 58 8.78 2.32 -0.42
N ARG A 59 9.33 3.39 -1.00
CA ARG A 59 10.06 3.29 -2.27
C ARG A 59 11.24 2.31 -2.18
N SER A 60 12.06 2.42 -1.14
CA SER A 60 13.19 1.50 -0.92
C SER A 60 12.72 0.05 -0.70
N LEU A 61 11.68 -0.15 0.11
CA LEU A 61 11.09 -1.47 0.35
C LEU A 61 10.53 -2.09 -0.93
N GLY A 62 9.85 -1.30 -1.76
CA GLY A 62 9.31 -1.76 -3.04
C GLY A 62 10.40 -2.17 -4.02
N GLN A 63 11.52 -1.44 -4.07
CA GLN A 63 12.68 -1.84 -4.88
C GLN A 63 13.29 -3.16 -4.40
N LEU A 64 13.44 -3.34 -3.09
CA LEU A 64 13.93 -4.59 -2.51
C LEU A 64 12.98 -5.76 -2.78
N ALA A 65 11.67 -5.55 -2.63
CA ALA A 65 10.66 -6.57 -2.90
C ALA A 65 10.68 -7.02 -4.37
N ARG A 66 10.80 -6.07 -5.32
CA ARG A 66 10.93 -6.37 -6.75
C ARG A 66 12.20 -7.14 -7.07
N LYS A 67 13.35 -6.73 -6.52
CA LYS A 67 14.62 -7.47 -6.66
C LYS A 67 14.49 -8.91 -6.13
N LYS A 68 13.85 -9.08 -4.96
CA LYS A 68 13.61 -10.41 -4.38
C LYS A 68 12.70 -11.27 -5.26
N GLN A 69 11.63 -10.69 -5.83
CA GLN A 69 10.75 -11.42 -6.76
C GLN A 69 11.48 -11.85 -8.04
N GLN A 70 12.38 -11.03 -8.58
CA GLN A 70 13.17 -11.39 -9.76
C GLN A 70 14.17 -12.51 -9.48
N GLN A 71 14.69 -12.60 -8.25
CA GLN A 71 15.62 -13.65 -7.83
C GLN A 71 14.92 -14.94 -7.39
N ARG A 72 13.61 -14.92 -7.13
CA ARG A 72 12.89 -16.15 -6.83
C ARG A 72 12.84 -16.98 -8.10
N PRO A 73 13.39 -18.22 -8.10
CA PRO A 73 13.22 -19.11 -9.23
C PRO A 73 11.71 -19.25 -9.47
N ARG A 74 11.27 -19.05 -10.71
CA ARG A 74 9.90 -19.38 -11.11
C ARG A 74 9.74 -20.88 -10.90
N VAL A 75 9.30 -21.30 -9.72
CA VAL A 75 8.84 -22.67 -9.51
C VAL A 75 7.63 -22.79 -10.42
N ALA A 76 7.85 -23.34 -11.61
CA ALA A 76 6.78 -23.78 -12.48
C ALA A 76 6.04 -24.84 -11.67
N ILE A 77 4.90 -24.45 -11.07
CA ILE A 77 3.96 -25.42 -10.52
C ILE A 77 3.33 -26.07 -11.75
N SER A 78 4.07 -27.03 -12.32
CA SER A 78 3.55 -28.02 -13.24
C SER A 78 2.47 -28.76 -12.47
N LYS A 79 1.21 -28.34 -12.61
CA LYS A 79 0.08 -29.13 -12.13
C LYS A 79 0.14 -30.45 -12.89
N ALA A 80 0.71 -31.48 -12.27
CA ALA A 80 0.54 -32.85 -12.71
C ALA A 80 -0.97 -33.13 -12.63
N LYS A 81 -1.60 -33.19 -13.80
CA LYS A 81 -2.98 -33.59 -13.98
C LYS A 81 -3.03 -35.06 -13.55
N ALA A 82 -3.53 -35.34 -12.35
CA ALA A 82 -3.80 -36.71 -11.91
C ALA A 82 -4.89 -37.28 -12.83
N ALA A 83 -4.57 -38.41 -13.45
CA ALA A 83 -5.45 -39.23 -14.27
C ALA A 83 -6.35 -40.09 -13.40
#